data_AF-A0A0M4ETE4-F1
#
_entry.id   AF-A0A0M4ETE4-F1
#
_cell.length_a   1.000
_cell.length_b   1.000
_cell.length_c   1.000
_cell.angle_alpha   90.00
_cell.angle_beta   90.00
_cell.angle_gamma   90.00
#
_symmetry.space_group_name_H-M   'P 1'
#
loop_
_entity.id
_entity.type
_entity.pdbx_description
1 polymer ?
#
loop_
_entity_poly.entity_id
_entity_poly.type
_entity_poly.pdbx_seq_one_letter_code
_entity_poly.pdbx_strand_id
1 'polypeptide(L)'
;MCGIFAIFSNDGQPIEGQDLEGSKHSLRELAYRQSGKQRHRGPDSTGVVVLPEHGVAMVHERLRIVGVEMATKIMRERDPSFRLKTFSVGLRNAPDFEFARQVAKYIGSDHTELVFEIDEALDGIRDIVYFLETYDAVPVRCGLPMLLLTRYIKSTGIKMILSGEGADEIFGGYLYFHKAPNYDEFHAELVKRLHMIHLTDCLRANKVAMAKGVELRVPFLDTDFVNYVMSIRPQDKIPGPLNAYKDEQQSRPEKFVLRAAFADNYLPDSILWRQKEQFSAGVGYDWVDNMCRVVSDHVSTEEFEQAAQRFPFHTPTTKEEFYYRCIFEQQFPGESAARIVPKRVLRLDWA
;
A
#
# COMPACT_ATOMS: atom_id res chain seq x y z
N MET A 1 -8.50 -12.41 9.56
CA MET A 1 -7.96 -11.87 10.80
C MET A 1 -6.68 -12.59 11.16
N CYS A 2 -5.58 -11.97 10.77
CA CYS A 2 -4.28 -12.22 11.38
C CYS A 2 -4.41 -12.01 12.90
N GLY A 3 -3.72 -12.83 13.69
CA GLY A 3 -3.75 -12.77 15.15
C GLY A 3 -2.58 -11.95 15.67
N ILE A 4 -2.84 -11.06 16.62
CA ILE A 4 -1.78 -10.49 17.46
C ILE A 4 -1.92 -11.14 18.83
N PHE A 5 -0.84 -11.77 19.28
CA PHE A 5 -0.69 -12.27 20.62
C PHE A 5 0.41 -11.46 21.31
N ALA A 6 0.12 -10.94 22.48
CA ALA A 6 1.11 -10.19 23.25
C ALA A 6 1.15 -10.66 24.71
N ILE A 7 2.34 -10.69 25.26
CA ILE A 7 2.60 -10.89 26.69
C ILE A 7 3.26 -9.61 27.20
N PHE A 8 2.74 -9.06 28.28
CA PHE A 8 3.29 -7.91 28.98
C PHE A 8 3.54 -8.28 30.43
N SER A 9 4.69 -7.89 30.97
CA SER A 9 4.89 -7.96 32.42
C SER A 9 4.02 -6.92 33.11
N ASN A 10 3.36 -7.32 34.20
CA ASN A 10 2.46 -6.44 34.94
C ASN A 10 3.22 -5.34 35.71
N ASP A 11 4.51 -5.54 35.96
CA ASP A 11 5.39 -4.66 36.74
C ASP A 11 6.54 -4.05 35.90
N GLY A 12 6.51 -4.28 34.58
CA GLY A 12 7.56 -3.84 33.65
C GLY A 12 8.92 -4.53 33.82
N GLN A 13 9.02 -5.55 34.69
CA GLN A 13 10.25 -6.32 34.87
C GLN A 13 10.42 -7.38 33.76
N PRO A 14 11.66 -7.85 33.51
CA PRO A 14 11.92 -8.95 32.60
C PRO A 14 11.14 -10.21 32.96
N ILE A 15 10.50 -10.84 31.97
CA ILE A 15 9.83 -12.13 32.17
C ILE A 15 10.84 -13.25 31.90
N GLU A 16 11.26 -13.94 32.95
CA GLU A 16 12.17 -15.08 32.84
C GLU A 16 11.52 -16.30 32.19
N GLY A 17 12.36 -17.17 31.61
CA GLY A 17 11.89 -18.43 31.03
C GLY A 17 11.30 -19.37 32.09
N GLN A 18 10.15 -19.98 31.78
CA GLN A 18 9.42 -20.86 32.69
C GLN A 18 9.77 -22.32 32.44
N ASP A 19 9.83 -23.12 33.51
CA ASP A 19 9.94 -24.57 33.42
C ASP A 19 8.54 -25.16 33.19
N LEU A 20 8.36 -25.86 32.07
CA LEU A 20 7.15 -26.60 31.76
C LEU A 20 7.53 -28.04 31.44
N GLU A 21 6.95 -28.99 32.18
CA GLU A 21 7.13 -30.43 31.96
C GLU A 21 8.62 -30.87 31.95
N GLY A 22 9.46 -30.22 32.77
CA GLY A 22 10.88 -30.54 32.91
C GLY A 22 11.76 -29.94 31.81
N SER A 23 11.23 -29.00 31.02
CA SER A 23 11.98 -28.24 30.01
C SER A 23 11.83 -26.74 30.26
N LYS A 24 12.96 -26.03 30.37
CA LYS A 24 12.97 -24.57 30.49
C LYS A 24 12.66 -23.93 29.13
N HIS A 25 11.56 -23.19 29.05
CA HIS A 25 11.12 -22.47 27.86
C HIS A 25 11.33 -20.97 28.01
N SER A 26 11.98 -20.36 27.02
CA SER A 26 12.10 -18.91 26.91
C SER A 26 10.73 -18.24 26.70
N LEU A 27 10.64 -16.96 27.06
CA LEU A 27 9.47 -16.13 26.77
C LEU A 27 9.08 -16.17 25.28
N ARG A 28 10.07 -16.23 24.39
CA ARG A 28 9.89 -16.36 22.94
C ARG A 28 9.13 -17.64 22.58
N GLU A 29 9.57 -18.78 23.11
CA GLU A 29 8.96 -20.08 22.82
C GLU A 29 7.57 -20.20 23.41
N LEU A 30 7.37 -19.69 24.62
CA LEU A 30 6.06 -19.59 25.25
C LEU A 30 5.11 -18.75 24.39
N ALA A 31 5.54 -17.55 23.99
CA ALA A 31 4.74 -16.65 23.19
C ALA A 31 4.36 -17.27 21.83
N TYR A 32 5.31 -17.90 21.15
CA TYR A 32 5.07 -18.60 19.88
C TYR A 32 4.10 -19.78 20.03
N ARG A 33 4.20 -20.58 21.10
CA ARG A 33 3.25 -21.68 21.35
C ARG A 33 1.83 -21.16 21.61
N GLN A 34 1.69 -20.11 22.42
CA GLN A 34 0.38 -19.55 22.73
C GLN A 34 -0.26 -18.85 21.52
N SER A 35 0.52 -18.14 20.69
CA SER A 35 0.02 -17.58 19.43
C SER A 35 -0.53 -18.66 18.51
N GLY A 36 0.08 -19.86 18.54
CA GLY A 36 -0.38 -21.03 17.80
C GLY A 36 -1.83 -21.44 18.07
N LYS A 37 -2.39 -21.10 19.24
CA LYS A 37 -3.79 -21.38 19.59
C LYS A 37 -4.79 -20.44 18.92
N GLN A 38 -4.35 -19.31 18.36
CA GLN A 38 -5.21 -18.36 17.62
C GLN A 38 -5.45 -18.78 16.16
N ARG A 39 -4.81 -19.87 15.71
CA ARG A 39 -4.85 -20.33 14.32
C ARG A 39 -6.21 -20.97 14.00
N HIS A 40 -7.05 -20.28 13.22
CA HIS A 40 -8.29 -20.86 12.67
C HIS A 40 -8.12 -21.36 11.22
N ARG A 41 -7.14 -20.82 10.50
CA ARG A 41 -6.58 -21.33 9.24
C ARG A 41 -5.08 -21.09 9.30
N GLY A 42 -4.27 -22.09 8.95
CA GLY A 42 -2.83 -22.07 9.21
C GLY A 42 -2.15 -20.77 8.74
N PRO A 43 -1.17 -20.24 9.49
CA PRO A 43 -0.49 -19.04 9.08
C PRO A 43 0.41 -19.30 7.86
N ASP A 44 0.57 -18.31 6.98
CA ASP A 44 1.64 -18.27 5.97
C ASP A 44 2.90 -17.56 6.47
N SER A 45 2.81 -16.84 7.59
CA SER A 45 3.96 -16.21 8.24
C SER A 45 3.70 -15.98 9.73
N THR A 46 4.75 -16.12 10.54
CA THR A 46 4.73 -15.79 11.98
C THR A 46 5.90 -14.86 12.30
N GLY A 47 5.60 -13.65 12.78
CA GLY A 47 6.59 -12.70 13.28
C GLY A 47 6.64 -12.76 14.81
N VAL A 48 7.84 -12.86 15.40
CA VAL A 48 8.03 -12.87 16.85
C VAL A 48 9.05 -11.80 17.22
N VAL A 49 8.62 -10.81 18.01
CA VAL A 49 9.47 -9.78 18.60
C VAL A 49 9.42 -9.96 20.12
N VAL A 50 10.59 -9.97 20.76
CA VAL A 50 10.71 -10.01 22.21
C VAL A 50 11.65 -8.90 22.63
N LEU A 51 11.24 -8.13 23.63
CA LEU A 51 12.03 -7.11 24.32
C LEU A 51 12.15 -7.56 25.79
N PRO A 52 13.09 -8.48 26.10
CA PRO A 52 13.22 -9.08 27.42
C PRO A 52 13.42 -8.03 28.53
N GLU A 53 14.22 -7.00 28.25
CA GLU A 53 14.51 -5.88 29.16
C GLU A 53 13.28 -5.05 29.53
N HIS A 54 12.22 -5.13 28.71
CA HIS A 54 10.96 -4.43 28.92
C HIS A 54 9.82 -5.38 29.31
N GLY A 55 10.09 -6.68 29.44
CA GLY A 55 9.07 -7.69 29.74
C GLY A 55 7.98 -7.78 28.66
N VAL A 56 8.33 -7.55 27.40
CA VAL A 56 7.36 -7.54 26.28
C VAL A 56 7.67 -8.68 25.30
N ALA A 57 6.66 -9.42 24.90
CA ALA A 57 6.70 -10.28 23.73
C ALA A 57 5.48 -10.03 22.85
N MET A 58 5.69 -9.86 21.55
CA MET A 58 4.65 -9.71 20.56
C MET A 58 4.82 -10.76 19.46
N VAL A 59 3.73 -11.43 19.14
CA VAL A 59 3.66 -12.41 18.06
C VAL A 59 2.54 -12.02 17.11
N HIS A 60 2.87 -11.96 15.83
CA HIS A 60 1.94 -11.73 14.75
C HIS A 60 1.81 -13.01 13.91
N GLU A 61 0.58 -13.50 13.75
CA GLU A 61 0.24 -14.69 12.97
C GLU A 61 -0.56 -14.27 11.73
N ARG A 62 0.04 -14.37 10.54
CA ARG A 62 -0.59 -13.99 9.27
C ARG A 62 -1.30 -15.18 8.64
N LEU A 63 -2.59 -15.05 8.33
CA LEU A 63 -3.38 -16.15 7.73
C LEU A 63 -3.01 -16.41 6.26
N ARG A 64 -2.84 -17.69 5.89
CA ARG A 64 -2.64 -18.12 4.49
C ARG A 64 -3.63 -17.48 3.51
N ILE A 65 -3.11 -16.95 2.41
CA ILE A 65 -3.89 -16.63 1.21
C ILE A 65 -4.20 -17.94 0.47
N VAL A 66 -5.47 -18.19 0.20
CA VAL A 66 -5.87 -19.15 -0.85
C VAL A 66 -5.81 -18.38 -2.17
N GLY A 67 -5.07 -18.88 -3.15
CA GLY A 67 -4.96 -18.24 -4.46
C GLY A 67 -6.34 -17.98 -5.07
N VAL A 68 -6.49 -16.86 -5.80
CA VAL A 68 -7.79 -16.37 -6.32
C VAL A 68 -8.48 -17.42 -7.19
N GLU A 69 -7.71 -18.14 -8.02
CA GLU A 69 -8.23 -19.21 -8.86
C GLU A 69 -8.80 -20.37 -8.03
N MET A 70 -8.03 -20.86 -7.05
CA MET A 70 -8.47 -21.93 -6.15
C MET A 70 -9.69 -21.50 -5.33
N ALA A 71 -9.69 -20.28 -4.80
CA ALA A 71 -10.82 -19.73 -4.05
C ALA A 71 -12.07 -19.64 -4.94
N THR A 72 -11.92 -19.17 -6.16
CA THR A 72 -13.02 -19.05 -7.13
C THR A 72 -13.56 -20.42 -7.52
N LYS A 73 -12.68 -21.41 -7.74
CA LYS A 73 -13.06 -22.80 -8.01
C LYS A 73 -13.87 -23.40 -6.86
N ILE A 74 -13.37 -23.30 -5.62
CA ILE A 74 -14.06 -23.81 -4.42
C ILE A 74 -15.42 -23.12 -4.24
N MET A 75 -15.51 -21.82 -4.50
CA MET A 75 -16.78 -21.10 -4.42
C MET A 75 -17.76 -21.54 -5.50
N ARG A 76 -17.27 -21.77 -6.73
CA ARG A 76 -18.09 -22.27 -7.85
C ARG A 76 -18.58 -23.70 -7.69
N GLU A 77 -17.88 -24.54 -6.92
CA GLU A 77 -18.35 -25.87 -6.54
C GLU A 77 -19.59 -25.80 -5.62
N ARG A 78 -19.74 -24.73 -4.83
CA ARG A 78 -20.90 -24.50 -3.95
C ARG A 78 -22.00 -23.71 -4.62
N ASP A 79 -21.62 -22.72 -5.42
CA ASP A 79 -22.51 -21.86 -6.17
C ASP A 79 -21.92 -21.65 -7.59
N PRO A 80 -22.40 -22.39 -8.60
CA PRO A 80 -21.92 -22.25 -9.98
C PRO A 80 -22.08 -20.84 -10.57
N SER A 81 -23.01 -20.05 -10.03
CA SER A 81 -23.22 -18.66 -10.43
C SER A 81 -22.22 -17.70 -9.81
N PHE A 82 -21.39 -18.15 -8.86
CA PHE A 82 -20.40 -17.31 -8.18
C PHE A 82 -19.48 -16.61 -9.19
N ARG A 83 -19.37 -15.29 -8.99
CA ARG A 83 -18.46 -14.41 -9.71
C ARG A 83 -17.62 -13.67 -8.68
N LEU A 84 -16.32 -13.55 -8.94
CA LEU A 84 -15.41 -12.81 -8.08
C LEU A 84 -15.88 -11.35 -8.04
N LYS A 85 -16.02 -10.77 -6.85
CA LYS A 85 -16.36 -9.34 -6.72
C LYS A 85 -15.11 -8.49 -6.97
N THR A 86 -15.24 -7.50 -7.85
CA THR A 86 -14.16 -6.58 -8.22
C THR A 86 -14.67 -5.15 -8.15
N PHE A 87 -13.81 -4.23 -7.75
CA PHE A 87 -14.20 -2.84 -7.51
C PHE A 87 -13.20 -1.89 -8.16
N SER A 88 -13.70 -0.76 -8.65
CA SER A 88 -12.93 0.39 -9.09
C SER A 88 -13.52 1.66 -8.46
N VAL A 89 -12.73 2.73 -8.37
CA VAL A 89 -13.17 4.02 -7.82
C VAL A 89 -12.61 5.16 -8.65
N GLY A 90 -13.40 6.21 -8.85
CA GLY A 90 -13.00 7.36 -9.65
C GLY A 90 -14.07 8.43 -9.73
N LEU A 91 -13.71 9.59 -10.26
CA LEU A 91 -14.66 10.61 -10.70
C LEU A 91 -15.49 10.09 -11.87
N ARG A 92 -16.58 10.80 -12.17
CA ARG A 92 -17.38 10.51 -13.36
C ARG A 92 -16.48 10.51 -14.61
N ASN A 93 -16.56 9.44 -15.39
CA ASN A 93 -15.74 9.21 -16.59
C ASN A 93 -14.23 9.07 -16.33
N ALA A 94 -13.82 8.66 -15.12
CA ALA A 94 -12.43 8.36 -14.83
C ALA A 94 -11.83 7.36 -15.85
N PRO A 95 -10.62 7.61 -16.38
CA PRO A 95 -9.97 6.74 -17.36
C PRO A 95 -9.87 5.28 -16.90
N ASP A 96 -9.62 5.05 -15.59
CA ASP A 96 -9.46 3.71 -15.04
C ASP A 96 -10.74 2.85 -15.15
N PHE A 97 -11.93 3.45 -15.23
CA PHE A 97 -13.17 2.67 -15.37
C PHE A 97 -13.21 1.88 -16.68
N GLU A 98 -12.74 2.45 -17.78
CA GLU A 98 -12.71 1.73 -19.05
C GLU A 98 -11.85 0.46 -18.97
N PHE A 99 -10.63 0.60 -18.44
CA PHE A 99 -9.70 -0.52 -18.28
C PHE A 99 -10.21 -1.53 -17.25
N ALA A 100 -10.82 -1.07 -16.15
CA ALA A 100 -11.42 -1.94 -15.15
C ALA A 100 -12.57 -2.79 -15.74
N ARG A 101 -13.44 -2.20 -16.59
CA ARG A 101 -14.49 -2.95 -17.31
C ARG A 101 -13.92 -3.98 -18.26
N GLN A 102 -12.85 -3.64 -19.00
CA GLN A 102 -12.19 -4.58 -19.91
C GLN A 102 -11.68 -5.81 -19.15
N VAL A 103 -10.97 -5.60 -18.03
CA VAL A 103 -10.47 -6.70 -17.19
C VAL A 103 -11.62 -7.49 -16.57
N ALA A 104 -12.63 -6.82 -16.01
CA ALA A 104 -13.77 -7.46 -15.38
C ALA A 104 -14.54 -8.37 -16.35
N LYS A 105 -14.77 -7.88 -17.57
CA LYS A 105 -15.39 -8.67 -18.64
C LYS A 105 -14.53 -9.88 -19.03
N TYR A 106 -13.22 -9.69 -19.13
CA TYR A 106 -12.28 -10.76 -19.50
C TYR A 106 -12.26 -11.90 -18.48
N ILE A 107 -12.20 -11.59 -17.19
CA ILE A 107 -12.15 -12.60 -16.13
C ILE A 107 -13.53 -13.09 -15.67
N GLY A 108 -14.61 -12.46 -16.18
CA GLY A 108 -15.98 -12.74 -15.77
C GLY A 108 -16.20 -12.47 -14.28
N SER A 109 -15.86 -11.27 -13.81
CA SER A 109 -16.12 -10.83 -12.43
C SER A 109 -17.47 -10.13 -12.30
N ASP A 110 -17.97 -10.06 -11.06
CA ASP A 110 -19.04 -9.15 -10.65
C ASP A 110 -18.39 -7.80 -10.33
N HIS A 111 -18.48 -6.85 -11.25
CA HIS A 111 -17.75 -5.59 -11.18
C HIS A 111 -18.63 -4.43 -10.73
N THR A 112 -18.11 -3.63 -9.82
CA THR A 112 -18.74 -2.39 -9.37
C THR A 112 -17.80 -1.22 -9.53
N GLU A 113 -18.28 -0.19 -10.22
CA GLU A 113 -17.62 1.12 -10.32
C GLU A 113 -18.20 2.05 -9.27
N LEU A 114 -17.36 2.51 -8.32
CA LEU A 114 -17.75 3.53 -7.36
C LEU A 114 -17.40 4.91 -7.93
N VAL A 115 -18.42 5.63 -8.37
CA VAL A 115 -18.29 7.03 -8.77
C VAL A 115 -18.43 7.91 -7.53
N PHE A 116 -17.49 8.84 -7.33
CA PHE A 116 -17.60 9.87 -6.30
C PHE A 116 -17.56 11.26 -6.91
N GLU A 117 -18.10 12.24 -6.18
CA GLU A 117 -18.02 13.65 -6.52
C GLU A 117 -16.92 14.33 -5.67
N ILE A 118 -16.30 15.40 -6.21
CA ILE A 118 -15.14 16.02 -5.58
C ILE A 118 -15.43 16.46 -4.15
N ASP A 119 -16.54 17.17 -3.92
CA ASP A 119 -16.90 17.69 -2.61
C ASP A 119 -17.06 16.57 -1.56
N GLU A 120 -17.63 15.42 -1.95
CA GLU A 120 -17.76 14.24 -1.08
C GLU A 120 -16.39 13.72 -0.62
N ALA A 121 -15.40 13.73 -1.52
CA ALA A 121 -14.04 13.33 -1.17
C ALA A 121 -13.35 14.38 -0.28
N LEU A 122 -13.55 15.67 -0.52
CA LEU A 122 -12.92 16.74 0.24
C LEU A 122 -13.41 16.82 1.70
N ASP A 123 -14.68 16.50 1.95
CA ASP A 123 -15.23 16.36 3.32
C ASP A 123 -14.44 15.33 4.16
N GLY A 124 -13.78 14.37 3.50
CA GLY A 124 -12.97 13.34 4.13
C GLY A 124 -11.55 13.77 4.52
N ILE A 125 -11.09 15.00 4.22
CA ILE A 125 -9.69 15.40 4.46
C ILE A 125 -9.30 15.29 5.93
N ARG A 126 -10.17 15.75 6.84
CA ARG A 126 -9.88 15.68 8.27
C ARG A 126 -9.76 14.23 8.74
N ASP A 127 -10.65 13.37 8.27
CA ASP A 127 -10.68 11.95 8.61
C ASP A 127 -9.47 11.21 8.04
N ILE A 128 -9.07 11.49 6.80
CA ILE A 128 -7.97 10.78 6.16
C ILE A 128 -6.62 11.15 6.78
N VAL A 129 -6.41 12.40 7.18
CA VAL A 129 -5.21 12.82 7.93
C VAL A 129 -5.14 12.08 9.27
N TYR A 130 -6.28 11.93 9.96
CA TYR A 130 -6.37 11.16 11.19
C TYR A 130 -6.05 9.68 10.96
N PHE A 131 -6.70 9.04 9.98
CA PHE A 131 -6.51 7.61 9.74
C PHE A 131 -5.11 7.29 9.23
N LEU A 132 -4.52 8.12 8.38
CA LEU A 132 -3.16 7.90 7.88
C LEU A 132 -2.10 8.25 8.93
N GLU A 133 -2.40 9.18 9.83
CA GLU A 133 -1.45 9.80 10.75
C GLU A 133 -0.27 10.42 9.97
N THR A 134 -0.59 11.14 8.89
CA THR A 134 0.41 11.80 8.04
C THR A 134 -0.12 13.12 7.49
N TYR A 135 0.78 14.06 7.24
CA TYR A 135 0.51 15.29 6.51
C TYR A 135 1.10 15.26 5.08
N ASP A 136 1.61 14.10 4.63
CA ASP A 136 2.13 13.96 3.28
C ASP A 136 1.03 13.96 2.21
N ALA A 137 1.18 14.80 1.18
CA ALA A 137 0.12 15.09 0.22
C ALA A 137 -0.33 13.89 -0.63
N VAL A 138 0.58 13.03 -1.13
CA VAL A 138 0.19 11.87 -1.98
C VAL A 138 -0.58 10.81 -1.20
N PRO A 139 -0.15 10.37 0.00
CA PRO A 139 -0.98 9.48 0.82
C PRO A 139 -2.37 10.06 1.08
N VAL A 140 -2.49 11.35 1.36
CA VAL A 140 -3.79 12.03 1.56
C VAL A 140 -4.63 12.02 0.28
N ARG A 141 -4.07 12.51 -0.84
CA ARG A 141 -4.70 12.53 -2.19
C ARG A 141 -5.24 11.18 -2.62
N CYS A 142 -4.43 10.13 -2.47
CA CYS A 142 -4.78 8.78 -2.88
C CYS A 142 -5.65 8.07 -1.83
N GLY A 143 -5.57 8.49 -0.56
CA GLY A 143 -6.33 7.92 0.55
C GLY A 143 -7.81 8.28 0.48
N LEU A 144 -8.17 9.47 -0.01
CA LEU A 144 -9.56 9.93 -0.09
C LEU A 144 -10.46 9.04 -0.98
N PRO A 145 -10.15 8.78 -2.26
CA PRO A 145 -10.92 7.83 -3.07
C PRO A 145 -10.95 6.42 -2.45
N MET A 146 -9.82 6.00 -1.86
CA MET A 146 -9.72 4.70 -1.22
C MET A 146 -10.60 4.59 0.04
N LEU A 147 -10.80 5.68 0.78
CA LEU A 147 -11.69 5.74 1.94
C LEU A 147 -13.15 5.53 1.54
N LEU A 148 -13.58 6.17 0.45
CA LEU A 148 -14.91 6.00 -0.12
C LEU A 148 -15.11 4.56 -0.63
N LEU A 149 -14.12 4.03 -1.36
CA LEU A 149 -14.12 2.66 -1.86
C LEU A 149 -14.24 1.63 -0.74
N THR A 150 -13.40 1.74 0.29
CA THR A 150 -13.37 0.79 1.41
C THR A 150 -14.64 0.88 2.26
N ARG A 151 -15.24 2.07 2.39
CA ARG A 151 -16.56 2.26 3.02
C ARG A 151 -17.65 1.52 2.25
N TYR A 152 -17.67 1.64 0.93
CA TYR A 152 -18.62 0.91 0.09
C TYR A 152 -18.41 -0.61 0.19
N ILE A 153 -17.18 -1.09 0.02
CA ILE A 153 -16.84 -2.52 0.13
C ILE A 153 -17.30 -3.07 1.48
N LYS A 154 -17.09 -2.34 2.57
CA LYS A 154 -17.56 -2.75 3.90
C LYS A 154 -19.08 -2.94 3.95
N SER A 155 -19.85 -2.05 3.34
CA SER A 155 -21.32 -2.17 3.31
C SER A 155 -21.83 -3.39 2.53
N THR A 156 -21.03 -3.95 1.63
CA THR A 156 -21.36 -5.21 0.93
C THR A 156 -21.14 -6.46 1.79
N GLY A 157 -20.60 -6.31 3.01
CA GLY A 157 -20.26 -7.41 3.91
C GLY A 157 -18.89 -8.05 3.65
N ILE A 158 -18.15 -7.59 2.64
CA ILE A 158 -16.77 -8.03 2.37
C ILE A 158 -15.85 -7.57 3.50
N LYS A 159 -14.98 -8.48 3.94
CA LYS A 159 -14.04 -8.25 5.05
C LYS A 159 -12.58 -8.28 4.62
N MET A 160 -12.28 -8.70 3.39
CA MET A 160 -10.92 -8.82 2.87
C MET A 160 -10.88 -8.53 1.37
N ILE A 161 -9.87 -7.79 0.93
CA ILE A 161 -9.60 -7.47 -0.49
C ILE A 161 -8.13 -7.66 -0.84
N LEU A 162 -7.85 -7.88 -2.12
CA LEU A 162 -6.51 -7.95 -2.69
C LEU A 162 -6.21 -6.66 -3.46
N SER A 163 -4.99 -6.15 -3.33
CA SER A 163 -4.49 -4.97 -4.07
C SER A 163 -3.13 -5.24 -4.72
N GLY A 164 -2.82 -4.48 -5.76
CA GLY A 164 -1.59 -4.57 -6.54
C GLY A 164 -0.42 -3.72 -6.03
N GLU A 165 -0.53 -3.11 -4.84
CA GLU A 165 0.54 -2.32 -4.22
C GLU A 165 1.84 -3.13 -4.10
N GLY A 166 2.99 -2.46 -4.26
CA GLY A 166 4.31 -3.09 -4.23
C GLY A 166 4.87 -3.47 -5.60
N ALA A 167 4.02 -3.62 -6.61
CA ALA A 167 4.46 -4.00 -7.95
C ALA A 167 5.38 -2.95 -8.58
N ASP A 168 5.08 -1.67 -8.39
CA ASP A 168 5.89 -0.57 -8.93
C ASP A 168 7.28 -0.49 -8.28
N GLU A 169 7.37 -0.79 -6.98
CA GLU A 169 8.59 -0.71 -6.19
C GLU A 169 9.59 -1.83 -6.48
N ILE A 170 9.11 -3.04 -6.79
CA ILE A 170 9.97 -4.21 -7.02
C ILE A 170 10.29 -4.45 -8.50
N PHE A 171 9.46 -3.95 -9.42
CA PHE A 171 9.63 -4.09 -10.87
C PHE A 171 10.03 -2.81 -11.60
N GLY A 172 10.12 -1.66 -10.93
CA GLY A 172 10.51 -0.40 -11.57
C GLY A 172 9.41 0.20 -12.43
N GLY A 173 8.22 0.34 -11.84
CA GLY A 173 7.01 0.72 -12.56
C GLY A 173 6.72 2.21 -12.69
N TYR A 174 7.31 3.03 -11.84
CA TYR A 174 7.16 4.48 -11.93
C TYR A 174 7.86 5.03 -13.18
N LEU A 175 7.21 5.99 -13.87
CA LEU A 175 7.73 6.54 -15.13
C LEU A 175 9.12 7.18 -15.01
N TYR A 176 9.51 7.68 -13.83
CA TYR A 176 10.85 8.22 -13.62
C TYR A 176 11.96 7.15 -13.72
N PHE A 177 11.65 5.85 -13.60
CA PHE A 177 12.63 4.78 -13.82
C PHE A 177 13.12 4.71 -15.27
N HIS A 178 12.37 5.26 -16.25
CA HIS A 178 12.88 5.39 -17.63
C HIS A 178 14.12 6.27 -17.74
N LYS A 179 14.36 7.12 -16.73
CA LYS A 179 15.51 8.02 -16.63
C LYS A 179 16.66 7.43 -15.79
N ALA A 180 16.53 6.18 -15.34
CA ALA A 180 17.61 5.55 -14.57
C ALA A 180 18.87 5.47 -15.45
N PRO A 181 20.03 5.96 -14.98
CA PRO A 181 21.23 6.15 -15.79
C PRO A 181 21.98 4.85 -16.04
N ASN A 182 21.84 3.89 -15.13
CA ASN A 182 22.49 2.58 -15.19
C ASN A 182 21.76 1.56 -14.31
N TYR A 183 22.17 0.30 -14.42
CA TYR A 183 21.58 -0.84 -13.72
C TYR A 183 21.70 -0.77 -12.19
N ASP A 184 22.80 -0.23 -11.67
CA ASP A 184 23.08 -0.17 -10.24
C ASP A 184 22.20 0.89 -9.56
N GLU A 185 22.12 2.09 -10.15
CA GLU A 185 21.24 3.18 -9.72
C GLU A 185 19.76 2.76 -9.77
N PHE A 186 19.35 2.06 -10.83
CA PHE A 186 18.01 1.49 -10.93
C PHE A 186 17.73 0.51 -9.77
N HIS A 187 18.61 -0.45 -9.54
CA HIS A 187 18.42 -1.45 -8.48
C HIS A 187 18.45 -0.83 -7.07
N ALA A 188 19.38 0.10 -6.82
CA ALA A 188 19.49 0.81 -5.55
C ALA A 188 18.20 1.60 -5.23
N GLU A 189 17.59 2.23 -6.24
CA GLU A 189 16.31 2.91 -6.05
C GLU A 189 15.16 1.94 -5.78
N LEU A 190 15.08 0.76 -6.44
CA LEU A 190 14.10 -0.28 -6.08
C LEU A 190 14.24 -0.69 -4.61
N VAL A 191 15.47 -0.97 -4.17
CA VAL A 191 15.78 -1.34 -2.78
C VAL A 191 15.34 -0.23 -1.82
N LYS A 192 15.69 1.03 -2.11
CA LYS A 192 15.30 2.18 -1.31
C LYS A 192 13.78 2.33 -1.22
N ARG A 193 13.06 2.18 -2.34
CA ARG A 193 11.60 2.25 -2.37
C ARG A 193 10.96 1.15 -1.52
N LEU A 194 11.46 -0.07 -1.62
CA LEU A 194 10.98 -1.19 -0.80
C LEU A 194 11.21 -0.95 0.69
N HIS A 195 12.34 -0.36 1.10
CA HIS A 195 12.58 0.00 2.50
C HIS A 195 11.64 1.10 3.01
N MET A 196 11.19 2.01 2.15
CA MET A 196 10.31 3.11 2.54
C MET A 196 8.82 2.80 2.39
N ILE A 197 8.44 1.66 1.79
CA ILE A 197 7.06 1.37 1.40
C ILE A 197 6.08 1.36 2.60
N HIS A 198 6.58 1.05 3.80
CA HIS A 198 5.81 1.09 5.05
C HIS A 198 5.39 2.50 5.48
N LEU A 199 6.03 3.55 4.93
CA LEU A 199 5.70 4.96 5.17
C LEU A 199 4.90 5.58 4.01
N THR A 200 4.74 4.88 2.89
CA THR A 200 4.03 5.38 1.70
C THR A 200 2.81 4.53 1.38
N ASP A 201 2.98 3.50 0.56
CA ASP A 201 1.89 2.78 -0.09
C ASP A 201 1.27 1.77 0.85
N CYS A 202 2.08 1.07 1.66
CA CYS A 202 1.55 0.21 2.71
C CYS A 202 0.89 1.00 3.85
N LEU A 203 1.39 2.21 4.15
CA LEU A 203 0.75 3.10 5.14
C LEU A 203 -0.69 3.39 4.70
N ARG A 204 -0.85 3.87 3.47
CA ARG A 204 -2.15 4.18 2.87
C ARG A 204 -3.03 2.93 2.75
N ALA A 205 -2.52 1.89 2.09
CA ALA A 205 -3.28 0.69 1.81
C ALA A 205 -3.78 0.00 3.08
N ASN A 206 -2.97 -0.05 4.14
CA ASN A 206 -3.35 -0.66 5.39
C ASN A 206 -4.33 0.22 6.19
N LYS A 207 -3.92 1.45 6.53
CA LYS A 207 -4.68 2.26 7.49
C LYS A 207 -6.04 2.69 6.95
N VAL A 208 -6.14 3.02 5.66
CA VAL A 208 -7.41 3.43 5.05
C VAL A 208 -8.40 2.26 4.99
N ALA A 209 -7.95 1.07 4.58
CA ALA A 209 -8.83 -0.10 4.57
C ALA A 209 -9.27 -0.51 5.99
N MET A 210 -8.35 -0.45 6.96
CA MET A 210 -8.63 -0.77 8.35
C MET A 210 -9.54 0.25 9.04
N ALA A 211 -9.51 1.52 8.63
CA ALA A 211 -10.46 2.53 9.11
C ALA A 211 -11.93 2.15 8.84
N LYS A 212 -12.19 1.27 7.88
CA LYS A 212 -13.52 0.70 7.59
C LYS A 212 -13.63 -0.79 7.92
N GLY A 213 -12.64 -1.35 8.61
CA GLY A 213 -12.61 -2.75 9.02
C GLY A 213 -12.61 -3.72 7.84
N VAL A 214 -11.82 -3.40 6.81
CA VAL A 214 -11.54 -4.23 5.64
C VAL A 214 -10.06 -4.61 5.65
N GLU A 215 -9.76 -5.91 5.63
CA GLU A 215 -8.40 -6.43 5.57
C GLU A 215 -7.86 -6.34 4.13
N LEU A 216 -6.90 -5.46 3.87
CA LEU A 216 -6.23 -5.40 2.56
C LEU A 216 -4.98 -6.27 2.54
N ARG A 217 -4.82 -7.07 1.47
CA ARG A 217 -3.65 -7.93 1.24
C ARG A 217 -2.94 -7.55 -0.06
N VAL A 218 -1.62 -7.68 -0.07
CA VAL A 218 -0.72 -7.19 -1.14
C VAL A 218 0.20 -8.32 -1.63
N PRO A 219 -0.26 -9.17 -2.56
CA PRO A 219 0.51 -10.35 -2.99
C PRO A 219 1.90 -10.04 -3.55
N PHE A 220 2.09 -8.88 -4.18
CA PHE A 220 3.40 -8.45 -4.67
C PHE A 220 4.45 -8.25 -3.56
N LEU A 221 4.01 -8.07 -2.31
CA LEU A 221 4.89 -7.90 -1.15
C LEU A 221 4.98 -9.16 -0.29
N ASP A 222 4.62 -10.32 -0.85
CA ASP A 222 5.01 -11.58 -0.24
C ASP A 222 6.54 -11.71 -0.20
N THR A 223 7.10 -12.16 0.92
CA THR A 223 8.55 -12.12 1.15
C THR A 223 9.31 -13.02 0.18
N ASP A 224 8.76 -14.20 -0.15
CA ASP A 224 9.42 -15.13 -1.07
C ASP A 224 9.37 -14.58 -2.50
N PHE A 225 8.22 -14.00 -2.87
CA PHE A 225 8.06 -13.35 -4.16
C PHE A 225 8.98 -12.12 -4.31
N VAL A 226 9.08 -11.27 -3.28
CA VAL A 226 9.99 -10.13 -3.26
C VAL A 226 11.44 -10.61 -3.40
N ASN A 227 11.87 -11.61 -2.63
CA ASN A 227 13.22 -12.15 -2.72
C ASN A 227 13.52 -12.67 -4.13
N TYR A 228 12.57 -13.40 -4.73
CA TYR A 228 12.69 -13.87 -6.11
C TYR A 228 12.83 -12.71 -7.09
N VAL A 229 11.91 -11.75 -7.08
CA VAL A 229 11.92 -10.61 -8.01
C VAL A 229 13.15 -9.73 -7.84
N MET A 230 13.62 -9.55 -6.59
CA MET A 230 14.83 -8.77 -6.31
C MET A 230 16.10 -9.49 -6.73
N SER A 231 16.08 -10.81 -6.89
CA SER A 231 17.19 -11.59 -7.45
C SER A 231 17.26 -11.59 -8.99
N ILE A 232 16.18 -11.18 -9.68
CA ILE A 232 16.17 -11.02 -11.14
C ILE A 232 17.16 -9.91 -11.52
N ARG A 233 17.95 -10.14 -12.58
CA ARG A 233 18.95 -9.19 -13.06
C ARG A 233 18.31 -7.81 -13.31
N PRO A 234 18.90 -6.70 -12.83
CA PRO A 234 18.38 -5.36 -13.09
C PRO A 234 18.18 -5.06 -14.58
N GLN A 235 19.03 -5.61 -15.45
CA GLN A 235 18.97 -5.52 -16.92
C GLN A 235 17.64 -6.03 -17.49
N ASP A 236 17.06 -7.07 -16.90
CA ASP A 236 15.79 -7.66 -17.36
C ASP A 236 14.59 -6.81 -16.92
N LYS A 237 14.77 -5.95 -15.91
CA LYS A 237 13.70 -5.17 -15.25
C LYS A 237 13.67 -3.69 -15.65
N ILE A 238 14.84 -3.07 -15.82
CA ILE A 238 14.97 -1.63 -16.08
C ILE A 238 14.14 -1.23 -17.32
N PRO A 239 13.27 -0.22 -17.25
CA PRO A 239 12.54 0.24 -18.42
C PRO A 239 13.41 1.02 -19.40
N GLY A 240 12.89 1.20 -20.60
CA GLY A 240 13.51 2.04 -21.63
C GLY A 240 14.65 1.34 -22.36
N PRO A 241 15.55 2.10 -22.99
CA PRO A 241 16.53 1.58 -23.97
C PRO A 241 17.62 0.70 -23.36
N LEU A 242 17.77 0.71 -22.03
CA LEU A 242 18.76 -0.10 -21.32
C LEU A 242 18.27 -1.53 -21.04
N ASN A 243 16.98 -1.82 -21.25
CA ASN A 243 16.43 -3.14 -20.97
C ASN A 243 17.07 -4.22 -21.87
N ALA A 244 17.67 -5.23 -21.26
CA ALA A 244 18.34 -6.35 -21.93
C ALA A 244 17.76 -7.72 -21.53
N TYR A 245 16.42 -7.82 -21.54
CA TYR A 245 15.71 -9.07 -21.28
C TYR A 245 16.16 -10.20 -22.22
N LYS A 246 16.53 -11.35 -21.63
CA LYS A 246 17.07 -12.53 -22.35
C LYS A 246 18.26 -12.17 -23.27
N ASP A 247 19.11 -11.26 -22.81
CA ASP A 247 20.34 -10.80 -23.48
C ASP A 247 20.10 -10.05 -24.80
N GLU A 248 18.85 -9.65 -25.06
CA GLU A 248 18.48 -8.80 -26.19
C GLU A 248 18.18 -7.38 -25.71
N GLN A 249 19.05 -6.42 -26.03
CA GLN A 249 18.85 -5.02 -25.67
C GLN A 249 17.87 -4.33 -26.62
N GLN A 250 16.74 -3.87 -26.09
CA GLN A 250 15.77 -3.06 -26.82
C GLN A 250 15.01 -2.14 -25.86
N SER A 251 14.40 -1.08 -26.38
CA SER A 251 13.52 -0.25 -25.57
C SER A 251 12.28 -1.04 -25.17
N ARG A 252 12.06 -1.23 -23.86
CA ARG A 252 10.91 -1.97 -23.30
C ARG A 252 10.12 -1.12 -22.30
N PRO A 253 8.81 -1.34 -22.13
CA PRO A 253 8.00 -0.63 -21.14
C PRO A 253 8.40 -0.99 -19.71
N GLU A 254 7.93 -0.18 -18.76
CA GLU A 254 8.01 -0.48 -17.34
C GLU A 254 7.38 -1.82 -16.97
N LYS A 255 7.99 -2.50 -16.00
CA LYS A 255 7.60 -3.84 -15.54
C LYS A 255 7.59 -4.89 -16.67
N PHE A 256 8.45 -4.77 -17.68
CA PHE A 256 8.43 -5.68 -18.84
C PHE A 256 8.48 -7.16 -18.45
N VAL A 257 9.38 -7.56 -17.55
CA VAL A 257 9.49 -8.97 -17.12
C VAL A 257 8.18 -9.49 -16.49
N LEU A 258 7.44 -8.64 -15.78
CA LEU A 258 6.13 -8.98 -15.23
C LEU A 258 5.13 -9.17 -16.37
N ARG A 259 5.07 -8.22 -17.32
CA ARG A 259 4.17 -8.31 -18.49
C ARG A 259 4.44 -9.58 -19.30
N ALA A 260 5.70 -9.89 -19.56
CA ALA A 260 6.12 -11.08 -20.27
C ALA A 260 5.70 -12.37 -19.54
N ALA A 261 5.75 -12.40 -18.21
CA ALA A 261 5.32 -13.56 -17.42
C ALA A 261 3.80 -13.84 -17.49
N PHE A 262 3.00 -12.85 -17.91
CA PHE A 262 1.55 -12.94 -18.03
C PHE A 262 1.06 -12.87 -19.50
N ALA A 263 1.95 -13.06 -20.48
CA ALA A 263 1.62 -12.97 -21.91
C ALA A 263 0.67 -14.07 -22.41
N ASP A 264 0.60 -15.22 -21.71
CA ASP A 264 -0.16 -16.38 -22.16
C ASP A 264 -1.66 -16.28 -21.79
N ASN A 265 -2.37 -15.30 -22.35
CA ASN A 265 -3.82 -15.09 -22.19
C ASN A 265 -4.30 -14.86 -20.74
N TYR A 266 -3.44 -14.38 -19.85
CA TYR A 266 -3.88 -13.99 -18.50
C TYR A 266 -4.69 -12.69 -18.49
N LEU A 267 -4.44 -11.78 -19.44
CA LEU A 267 -5.12 -10.48 -19.60
C LEU A 267 -5.25 -10.13 -21.09
N PRO A 268 -6.18 -9.25 -21.48
CA PRO A 268 -6.19 -8.68 -22.83
C PRO A 268 -4.89 -7.93 -23.13
N ASP A 269 -4.37 -8.02 -24.37
CA ASP A 269 -3.15 -7.30 -24.77
C ASP A 269 -3.24 -5.79 -24.55
N SER A 270 -4.44 -5.20 -24.76
CA SER A 270 -4.72 -3.78 -24.50
C SER A 270 -4.48 -3.37 -23.05
N ILE A 271 -4.57 -4.31 -22.12
CA ILE A 271 -4.28 -4.11 -20.69
C ILE A 271 -2.84 -4.50 -20.38
N LEU A 272 -2.39 -5.66 -20.88
CA LEU A 272 -1.09 -6.23 -20.57
C LEU A 272 0.07 -5.32 -21.03
N TRP A 273 -0.10 -4.59 -22.13
CA TRP A 273 0.93 -3.72 -22.70
C TRP A 273 0.64 -2.22 -22.53
N ARG A 274 -0.38 -1.88 -21.74
CA ARG A 274 -0.73 -0.48 -21.43
C ARG A 274 0.36 0.21 -20.61
N GLN A 275 0.65 1.47 -20.93
CA GLN A 275 1.52 2.31 -20.11
C GLN A 275 0.93 2.50 -18.69
N LYS A 276 1.81 2.54 -17.69
CA LYS A 276 1.47 2.82 -16.30
C LYS A 276 0.81 4.19 -16.14
N GLU A 277 -0.37 4.19 -15.54
CA GLU A 277 -1.03 5.39 -15.01
C GLU A 277 -0.96 5.41 -13.47
N GLN A 278 -0.65 6.57 -12.90
CA GLN A 278 -0.63 6.74 -11.43
C GLN A 278 -2.06 6.79 -10.88
N PHE A 279 -2.27 6.29 -9.66
CA PHE A 279 -3.61 6.22 -9.06
C PHE A 279 -4.33 7.58 -9.08
N SER A 280 -3.64 8.66 -8.70
CA SER A 280 -4.21 10.02 -8.69
C SER A 280 -4.60 10.55 -10.07
N ALA A 281 -3.99 10.06 -11.15
CA ALA A 281 -4.37 10.41 -12.52
C ALA A 281 -5.50 9.51 -13.03
N GLY A 282 -5.42 8.21 -12.72
CA GLY A 282 -6.41 7.20 -13.10
C GLY A 282 -7.80 7.43 -12.51
N VAL A 283 -7.88 7.98 -11.29
CA VAL A 283 -9.16 8.37 -10.65
C VAL A 283 -9.84 9.57 -11.32
N GLY A 284 -9.15 10.31 -12.19
CA GLY A 284 -9.68 11.45 -12.92
C GLY A 284 -8.69 12.63 -12.94
N TYR A 285 -8.44 13.19 -14.14
CA TYR A 285 -7.44 14.23 -14.34
C TYR A 285 -7.71 15.51 -13.51
N ASP A 286 -8.99 15.83 -13.29
CA ASP A 286 -9.40 17.02 -12.54
C ASP A 286 -9.30 16.86 -11.01
N TRP A 287 -9.00 15.65 -10.51
CA TRP A 287 -9.00 15.37 -9.07
C TRP A 287 -7.95 16.20 -8.31
N VAL A 288 -6.70 16.09 -8.75
CA VAL A 288 -5.57 16.75 -8.07
C VAL A 288 -5.72 18.26 -8.14
N ASP A 289 -6.07 18.80 -9.31
CA ASP A 289 -6.18 20.25 -9.53
C ASP A 289 -7.30 20.86 -8.70
N ASN A 290 -8.49 20.23 -8.66
CA ASN A 290 -9.59 20.73 -7.85
C ASN A 290 -9.29 20.65 -6.35
N MET A 291 -8.69 19.55 -5.91
CA MET A 291 -8.32 19.39 -4.51
C MET A 291 -7.27 20.45 -4.10
N CYS A 292 -6.24 20.68 -4.93
CA CYS A 292 -5.25 21.73 -4.69
C CYS A 292 -5.90 23.11 -4.62
N ARG A 293 -6.84 23.41 -5.53
CA ARG A 293 -7.58 24.68 -5.57
C ARG A 293 -8.38 24.88 -4.28
N VAL A 294 -9.28 23.96 -3.95
CA VAL A 294 -10.17 24.09 -2.79
C VAL A 294 -9.38 24.16 -1.49
N VAL A 295 -8.34 23.32 -1.34
CA VAL A 295 -7.50 23.34 -0.14
C VAL A 295 -6.71 24.65 -0.03
N SER A 296 -6.21 25.19 -1.14
CA SER A 296 -5.46 26.44 -1.14
C SER A 296 -6.33 27.65 -0.77
N ASP A 297 -7.64 27.61 -1.07
CA ASP A 297 -8.59 28.67 -0.70
C ASP A 297 -8.81 28.76 0.83
N HIS A 298 -8.50 27.69 1.58
CA HIS A 298 -8.54 27.67 3.04
C HIS A 298 -7.28 28.23 3.72
N VAL A 299 -6.24 28.58 2.96
CA VAL A 299 -4.96 29.06 3.51
C VAL A 299 -4.64 30.43 2.93
N SER A 300 -4.63 31.46 3.80
CA SER A 300 -4.25 32.80 3.39
C SER A 300 -2.76 32.85 3.01
N THR A 301 -2.38 33.80 2.16
CA THR A 301 -0.97 33.97 1.79
C THR A 301 -0.13 34.38 3.01
N GLU A 302 -0.68 35.25 3.86
CA GLU A 302 -0.06 35.69 5.11
C GLU A 302 0.15 34.54 6.10
N GLU A 303 -0.82 33.62 6.22
CA GLU A 303 -0.66 32.42 7.04
C GLU A 303 0.46 31.51 6.53
N PHE A 304 0.53 31.35 5.21
CA PHE A 304 1.54 30.50 4.57
C PHE A 304 2.96 31.10 4.64
N GLU A 305 3.10 32.43 4.58
CA GLU A 305 4.39 33.10 4.79
C GLU A 305 5.00 32.79 6.17
N GLN A 306 4.16 32.52 7.17
CA GLN A 306 4.60 32.12 8.51
C GLN A 306 4.85 30.60 8.66
N ALA A 307 4.80 29.82 7.58
CA ALA A 307 4.96 28.37 7.64
C ALA A 307 6.27 27.92 8.29
N ALA A 308 7.40 28.58 7.98
CA ALA A 308 8.69 28.23 8.56
C ALA A 308 8.77 28.52 10.07
N GLN A 309 8.10 29.59 10.52
CA GLN A 309 8.03 29.94 11.94
C GLN A 309 7.12 28.96 12.70
N ARG A 310 5.96 28.62 12.13
CA ARG A 310 4.97 27.75 12.74
C ARG A 310 5.39 26.27 12.73
N PHE A 311 5.95 25.82 11.61
CA PHE A 311 6.35 24.43 11.36
C PHE A 311 7.84 24.37 10.95
N PRO A 312 8.78 24.54 11.91
CA PRO A 312 10.21 24.52 11.60
C PRO A 312 10.70 23.12 11.17
N PHE A 313 10.05 22.06 11.66
CA PHE A 313 10.32 20.69 11.24
C PHE A 313 9.48 20.31 10.02
N HIS A 314 10.14 19.93 8.92
CA HIS A 314 9.51 19.64 7.62
C HIS A 314 8.53 20.74 7.21
N THR A 315 9.04 21.96 7.09
CA THR A 315 8.25 23.13 6.68
C THR A 315 7.49 22.85 5.38
N PRO A 316 6.15 23.01 5.38
CA PRO A 316 5.34 22.88 4.18
C PRO A 316 5.82 23.80 3.06
N THR A 317 5.87 23.26 1.83
CA THR A 317 6.31 24.00 0.63
C THR A 317 5.17 24.43 -0.27
N THR A 318 3.95 23.95 0.00
CA THR A 318 2.71 24.35 -0.68
C THR A 318 1.62 24.67 0.33
N LYS A 319 0.62 25.47 -0.08
CA LYS A 319 -0.58 25.76 0.75
C LYS A 319 -1.34 24.49 1.14
N GLU A 320 -1.36 23.50 0.26
CA GLU A 320 -1.97 22.20 0.55
C GLU A 320 -1.24 21.44 1.66
N GLU A 321 0.09 21.31 1.56
CA GLU A 321 0.89 20.69 2.62
C GLU A 321 0.71 21.44 3.94
N PHE A 322 0.60 22.78 3.89
CA PHE A 322 0.36 23.61 5.06
C PHE A 322 -1.00 23.31 5.70
N TYR A 323 -2.05 23.20 4.88
CA TYR A 323 -3.39 22.87 5.35
C TYR A 323 -3.44 21.49 6.02
N TYR A 324 -2.86 20.46 5.39
CA TYR A 324 -2.79 19.12 5.98
C TYR A 324 -1.96 19.11 7.26
N ARG A 325 -0.86 19.86 7.30
CA ARG A 325 -0.03 20.00 8.50
C ARG A 325 -0.79 20.69 9.65
N CYS A 326 -1.63 21.68 9.35
CA CYS A 326 -2.50 22.31 10.35
C CYS A 326 -3.50 21.31 10.95
N ILE A 327 -4.15 20.51 10.11
CA ILE A 327 -5.08 19.46 10.57
C ILE A 327 -4.35 18.41 11.40
N PHE A 328 -3.19 17.97 10.92
CA PHE A 328 -2.36 16.97 11.59
C PHE A 328 -1.98 17.42 13.01
N GLU A 329 -1.49 18.65 13.21
CA GLU A 329 -1.13 19.13 14.55
C GLU A 329 -2.33 19.33 15.48
N GLN A 330 -3.52 19.60 14.95
CA GLN A 330 -4.74 19.63 15.76
C GLN A 330 -5.12 18.24 16.28
N GLN A 331 -4.81 17.18 15.53
CA GLN A 331 -5.15 15.79 15.87
C GLN A 331 -4.03 15.08 16.64
N PHE A 332 -2.78 15.43 16.34
CA PHE A 332 -1.56 14.84 16.89
C PHE A 332 -0.62 15.96 17.37
N PRO A 333 -0.93 16.60 18.51
CA PRO A 333 -0.13 17.72 18.99
C PRO A 333 1.28 17.27 19.41
N GLY A 334 2.27 18.08 19.07
CA GLY A 334 3.67 17.89 19.49
C GLY A 334 4.61 17.42 18.38
N GLU A 335 5.89 17.75 18.55
CA GLU A 335 6.92 17.53 17.53
C GLU A 335 7.21 16.05 17.28
N SER A 336 7.07 15.20 18.30
CA SER A 336 7.32 13.75 18.19
C SER A 336 6.44 13.10 17.13
N ALA A 337 5.17 13.49 17.03
CA ALA A 337 4.27 13.00 15.99
C ALA A 337 4.69 13.50 14.61
N ALA A 338 5.08 14.78 14.49
CA ALA A 338 5.51 15.31 13.20
C ALA A 338 6.79 14.63 12.66
N ARG A 339 7.67 14.17 13.56
CA ARG A 339 8.95 13.50 13.24
C ARG A 339 8.80 12.10 12.65
N ILE A 340 7.67 11.42 12.85
CA ILE A 340 7.45 10.08 12.27
C ILE A 340 7.07 10.16 10.79
N VAL A 341 6.61 11.33 10.33
CA VAL A 341 6.22 11.56 8.94
C VAL A 341 7.48 11.87 8.12
N PRO A 342 7.86 11.04 7.15
CA PRO A 342 9.08 11.25 6.38
C PRO A 342 8.98 12.50 5.50
N LYS A 343 10.11 13.18 5.30
CA LYS A 343 10.20 14.21 4.26
C LYS A 343 10.19 13.52 2.90
N ARG A 344 9.24 13.89 2.04
CA ARG A 344 9.27 13.41 0.65
C ARG A 344 10.50 13.96 -0.07
N VAL A 345 11.20 13.07 -0.76
CA VAL A 345 12.28 13.42 -1.70
C VAL A 345 11.92 12.85 -3.07
N LEU A 346 11.67 13.73 -4.04
CA LEU A 346 11.44 13.35 -5.43
C LEU A 346 12.77 12.99 -6.10
N ARG A 347 12.78 11.97 -6.97
CA ARG A 347 13.91 11.68 -7.87
C ARG A 347 13.89 12.70 -9.03
N LEU A 348 14.56 13.83 -8.82
CA LEU A 348 14.70 14.91 -9.81
C LEU A 348 16.12 14.96 -10.42
N ASP A 349 17.03 14.19 -9.88
CA ASP A 349 18.45 14.10 -10.23
C ASP A 349 18.73 13.10 -11.36
N TRP A 350 17.73 12.35 -11.82
CA TRP A 350 17.77 11.60 -13.07
C TRP A 350 17.21 12.46 -14.21
N ALA A 351 18.03 12.67 -15.24
CA ALA A 351 17.75 13.55 -16.37
C ALA A 351 16.81 12.88 -17.40
#